data_AF-A0AAP7UHJ2-F1
#
_entry.id   AF-A0AAP7UHJ2-F1
#
_cell.length_a   1.000
_cell.length_b   1.000
_cell.length_c   1.000
_cell.angle_alpha   90.00
_cell.angle_beta   90.00
_cell.angle_gamma   90.00
#
_symmetry.space_group_name_H-M   'P 1'
#
loop_
_entity.id
_entity.type
_entity.pdbx_description
1 polymer ?
#
loop_
_entity_poly.entity_id
_entity_poly.type
_entity_poly.pdbx_seq_one_letter_code
_entity_poly.pdbx_strand_id
1 'polypeptide(L)'
;MEKDKLEKHEVMQYLREYNEQEIFYQQYQQKKHDNQSLQLFLKDYDKHNLMHKQIYIEEFLQKGQNEFEKEDTMWLGQEKDIEVRKYSRFMPQLPAIHDFFEMIYVLENEMCLEVEDKKMTLKSGDIAFIPPDTIHKPIVMENTIAMQIMIRKSTFQKVFFKMLKGNNVISEFFLNALYIKENKNILIFHSHLDKHLLDCSLQLFTENYNRFPSYQLIMNNLFEILLCLLLRFKPSHMNVNQVKQYSDIRIIEMLQYIQQCCEHITIQEMAVEFNLSQSYLSKYIARKLGKSFSEIRQEIRLEKACEMLTGSNSQVDHIAAAVGYQNVEHFIRLFKKNYHLTPHQYRLKNR
;
A
#
# COMPACT_ATOMS: atom_id res chain seq x y z
N MET A 1 19.46 -21.14 15.58
CA MET A 1 19.61 -19.80 16.18
C MET A 1 18.22 -19.26 16.38
N GLU A 2 17.72 -19.30 17.62
CA GLU A 2 16.54 -18.52 17.97
C GLU A 2 16.88 -17.06 17.66
N LYS A 3 16.12 -16.43 16.75
CA LYS A 3 16.15 -14.97 16.67
C LYS A 3 15.74 -14.46 18.04
N ASP A 4 16.51 -13.55 18.62
CA ASP A 4 16.06 -12.82 19.79
C ASP A 4 14.70 -12.20 19.46
N LYS A 5 13.68 -12.62 20.20
CA LYS A 5 12.33 -12.10 20.07
C LYS A 5 12.36 -10.62 20.45
N LEU A 6 11.77 -9.77 19.62
CA LEU A 6 11.55 -8.37 19.96
C LEU A 6 10.17 -8.22 20.56
N GLU A 7 10.08 -7.65 21.77
CA GLU A 7 8.81 -7.30 22.38
C GLU A 7 8.37 -5.88 21.97
N LYS A 8 7.07 -5.63 21.89
CA LYS A 8 6.53 -4.32 21.42
C LYS A 8 7.12 -3.12 22.17
N HIS A 9 7.32 -3.25 23.48
CA HIS A 9 7.84 -2.17 24.33
C HIS A 9 9.34 -1.87 24.08
N GLU A 10 10.06 -2.78 23.44
CA GLU A 10 11.48 -2.64 23.09
C GLU A 10 11.67 -2.03 21.69
N VAL A 11 10.62 -2.03 20.85
CA VAL A 11 10.70 -1.57 19.45
C VAL A 11 11.28 -0.17 19.33
N MET A 12 10.86 0.78 20.18
CA MET A 12 11.40 2.14 20.11
C MET A 12 12.90 2.20 20.42
N GLN A 13 13.38 1.38 21.37
CA GLN A 13 14.80 1.30 21.69
C GLN A 13 15.56 0.68 20.51
N TYR A 14 15.07 -0.44 19.98
CA TYR A 14 15.61 -1.09 18.78
C TYR A 14 15.69 -0.12 17.59
N LEU A 15 14.65 0.67 17.38
CA LEU A 15 14.61 1.67 16.30
C LEU A 15 15.59 2.82 16.49
N ARG A 16 16.09 3.11 17.69
CA ARG A 16 17.11 4.16 17.88
C ARG A 16 18.51 3.68 17.52
N GLU A 17 18.78 2.39 17.69
CA GLU A 17 20.07 1.77 17.38
C GLU A 17 20.35 1.70 15.88
N TYR A 18 21.62 1.79 15.49
CA TYR A 18 22.01 1.68 14.09
C TYR A 18 21.97 0.22 13.63
N ASN A 19 21.22 -0.06 12.57
CA ASN A 19 21.22 -1.37 11.92
C ASN A 19 22.33 -1.46 10.85
N GLU A 20 22.52 -2.64 10.25
CA GLU A 20 23.54 -2.85 9.21
C GLU A 20 23.42 -1.86 8.03
N GLN A 21 22.19 -1.51 7.62
CA GLN A 21 21.98 -0.57 6.51
C GLN A 21 22.40 0.84 6.88
N GLU A 22 22.06 1.32 8.08
CA GLU A 22 22.44 2.65 8.55
C GLU A 22 23.96 2.75 8.76
N ILE A 23 24.60 1.70 9.27
CA ILE A 23 26.07 1.64 9.39
C ILE A 23 26.70 1.72 8.00
N PHE A 24 26.18 0.97 7.02
CA PHE A 24 26.64 1.05 5.64
C PHE A 24 26.49 2.46 5.07
N TYR A 25 25.31 3.08 5.22
CA TYR A 25 25.06 4.41 4.69
C TYR A 25 25.93 5.47 5.37
N GLN A 26 26.18 5.36 6.67
CA GLN A 26 27.09 6.26 7.37
C GLN A 26 28.51 6.17 6.81
N GLN A 27 29.03 4.96 6.60
CA GLN A 27 30.34 4.73 6.00
C GLN A 27 30.37 5.24 4.54
N TYR A 28 29.32 4.97 3.78
CA TYR A 28 29.17 5.46 2.41
C TYR A 28 29.24 7.00 2.35
N GLN A 29 28.47 7.72 3.16
CA GLN A 29 28.48 9.19 3.19
C GLN A 29 29.87 9.75 3.56
N GLN A 30 30.57 9.12 4.51
CA GLN A 30 31.94 9.52 4.87
C GLN A 30 32.93 9.36 3.72
N LYS A 31 32.78 8.30 2.92
CA LYS A 31 33.70 7.97 1.81
C LYS A 31 33.35 8.68 0.52
N LYS A 32 32.09 9.12 0.34
CA LYS A 32 31.58 9.75 -0.88
C LYS A 32 32.34 11.01 -1.31
N HIS A 33 32.94 11.73 -0.38
CA HIS A 33 33.71 12.95 -0.67
C HIS A 33 35.06 12.70 -1.37
N ASP A 34 35.60 11.47 -1.34
CA ASP A 34 36.83 11.08 -2.01
C ASP A 34 36.60 9.85 -2.92
N ASN A 35 36.76 10.04 -4.22
CA ASN A 35 36.47 9.01 -5.23
C ASN A 35 37.35 7.75 -5.04
N GLN A 36 38.61 7.91 -4.62
CA GLN A 36 39.49 6.76 -4.39
C GLN A 36 39.04 5.95 -3.15
N SER A 37 38.75 6.62 -2.05
CA SER A 37 38.21 6.00 -0.84
C SER A 37 36.86 5.31 -1.08
N LEU A 38 35.99 5.94 -1.88
CA LEU A 38 34.69 5.37 -2.25
C LEU A 38 34.84 4.09 -3.08
N GLN A 39 35.71 4.09 -4.10
CA GLN A 39 35.94 2.90 -4.92
C GLN A 39 36.53 1.74 -4.10
N LEU A 40 37.45 2.03 -3.18
CA LEU A 40 38.00 1.02 -2.27
C LEU A 40 36.93 0.44 -1.34
N PHE A 41 36.07 1.30 -0.78
CA PHE A 41 34.96 0.87 0.07
C PHE A 41 33.96 -0.01 -0.69
N LEU A 42 33.55 0.41 -1.90
CA LEU A 42 32.58 -0.33 -2.71
C LEU A 42 33.13 -1.64 -3.29
N LYS A 43 34.46 -1.82 -3.33
CA LYS A 43 35.08 -3.04 -3.87
C LYS A 43 34.69 -4.31 -3.10
N ASP A 44 34.42 -4.17 -1.81
CA ASP A 44 34.02 -5.28 -0.94
C ASP A 44 32.52 -5.60 -1.05
N TYR A 45 31.76 -4.81 -1.82
CA TYR A 45 30.32 -4.97 -1.99
C TYR A 45 29.94 -5.35 -3.42
N ASP A 46 29.15 -6.42 -3.52
CA ASP A 46 28.50 -6.78 -4.77
C ASP A 46 27.16 -6.04 -4.93
N LYS A 47 26.93 -5.48 -6.12
CA LYS A 47 25.70 -4.74 -6.43
C LYS A 47 24.44 -5.59 -6.24
N HIS A 48 24.44 -6.86 -6.67
CA HIS A 48 23.25 -7.70 -6.52
C HIS A 48 22.95 -8.00 -5.05
N ASN A 49 23.98 -8.22 -4.23
CA ASN A 49 23.82 -8.43 -2.79
C ASN A 49 23.26 -7.17 -2.10
N LEU A 50 23.78 -5.98 -2.41
CA LEU A 50 23.26 -4.74 -1.85
C LEU A 50 21.81 -4.48 -2.25
N MET A 51 21.45 -4.70 -3.52
CA MET A 51 20.06 -4.61 -3.98
C MET A 51 19.14 -5.63 -3.29
N HIS A 52 19.60 -6.85 -3.05
CA HIS A 52 18.85 -7.85 -2.28
C HIS A 52 18.69 -7.45 -0.81
N LYS A 53 19.68 -6.75 -0.25
CA LYS A 53 19.59 -6.10 1.06
C LYS A 53 18.84 -4.77 1.02
N GLN A 54 18.35 -4.36 -0.15
CA GLN A 54 17.64 -3.11 -0.42
C GLN A 54 18.42 -1.89 0.08
N ILE A 55 19.71 -1.92 -0.23
CA ILE A 55 20.66 -0.83 -0.04
C ILE A 55 20.90 -0.18 -1.39
N TYR A 56 20.68 1.12 -1.44
CA TYR A 56 20.52 1.92 -2.65
C TYR A 56 21.51 3.09 -2.63
N ILE A 57 22.35 3.17 -3.66
CA ILE A 57 23.38 4.22 -3.79
C ILE A 57 23.47 4.73 -5.24
N GLU A 58 23.88 5.99 -5.38
CA GLU A 58 23.96 6.71 -6.66
C GLU A 58 24.84 5.99 -7.70
N GLU A 59 25.93 5.37 -7.27
CA GLU A 59 26.93 4.73 -8.12
C GLU A 59 26.40 3.48 -8.84
N PHE A 60 25.33 2.88 -8.30
CA PHE A 60 24.71 1.70 -8.89
C PHE A 60 23.47 2.03 -9.73
N LEU A 61 23.02 3.28 -9.73
CA LEU A 61 21.95 3.77 -10.60
C LEU A 61 22.51 4.19 -11.96
N GLN A 62 21.78 3.89 -13.04
CA GLN A 62 22.10 4.48 -14.33
C GLN A 62 21.74 5.97 -14.28
N LYS A 63 22.62 6.85 -14.80
CA LYS A 63 22.36 8.30 -14.85
C LYS A 63 20.98 8.60 -15.44
N GLY A 64 20.13 9.26 -14.67
CA GLY A 64 18.78 9.66 -15.09
C GLY A 64 17.68 8.62 -14.87
N GLN A 65 17.97 7.47 -14.26
CA GLN A 65 16.93 6.55 -13.78
C GLN A 65 16.54 6.91 -12.34
N ASN A 66 15.23 7.02 -12.10
CA ASN A 66 14.69 6.94 -10.74
C ASN A 66 14.80 5.49 -10.25
N GLU A 67 14.87 5.28 -8.95
CA GLU A 67 14.69 3.95 -8.38
C GLU A 67 13.24 3.53 -8.59
N PHE A 68 13.02 2.61 -9.53
CA PHE A 68 11.72 2.01 -9.78
C PHE A 68 11.66 0.64 -9.12
N GLU A 69 11.04 0.58 -7.94
CA GLU A 69 10.77 -0.67 -7.25
C GLU A 69 9.43 -1.25 -7.72
N LYS A 70 9.46 -2.45 -8.30
CA LYS A 70 8.24 -3.20 -8.65
C LYS A 70 7.83 -4.12 -7.51
N GLU A 71 6.53 -4.35 -7.35
CA GLU A 71 5.89 -5.22 -6.38
C GLU A 71 6.50 -6.63 -6.50
N ASP A 72 6.58 -7.14 -7.74
CA ASP A 72 7.14 -8.45 -8.04
C ASP A 72 8.64 -8.56 -7.75
N THR A 73 9.38 -7.45 -7.77
CA THR A 73 10.83 -7.42 -7.49
C THR A 73 11.12 -7.16 -6.02
N MET A 74 10.28 -6.41 -5.30
CA MET A 74 10.40 -6.22 -3.86
C MET A 74 10.06 -7.50 -3.11
N TRP A 75 8.99 -8.20 -3.53
CA TRP A 75 8.49 -9.37 -2.82
C TRP A 75 8.84 -10.71 -3.47
N LEU A 76 9.61 -10.77 -4.57
CA LEU A 76 10.23 -11.97 -5.20
C LEU A 76 9.52 -13.31 -4.95
N GLY A 77 8.24 -13.42 -5.29
CA GLY A 77 7.47 -14.67 -5.15
C GLY A 77 7.20 -15.14 -3.71
N GLN A 78 7.47 -14.30 -2.71
CA GLN A 78 7.06 -14.51 -1.32
C GLN A 78 5.60 -14.10 -1.14
N GLU A 79 4.80 -14.94 -0.46
CA GLU A 79 3.44 -14.65 -0.01
C GLU A 79 3.45 -13.61 1.13
N LYS A 80 3.89 -12.38 0.83
CA LYS A 80 3.88 -11.25 1.74
C LYS A 80 3.01 -10.15 1.17
N ASP A 81 2.08 -9.66 1.98
CA ASP A 81 1.13 -8.62 1.62
C ASP A 81 1.56 -7.24 2.13
N ILE A 82 2.20 -7.23 3.29
CA ILE A 82 2.64 -6.02 4.01
C ILE A 82 4.05 -6.26 4.54
N GLU A 83 4.89 -5.24 4.44
CA GLU A 83 6.21 -5.22 5.06
C GLU A 83 6.46 -3.90 5.79
N VAL A 84 7.04 -4.01 6.99
CA VAL A 84 7.24 -2.88 7.90
C VAL A 84 8.71 -2.79 8.26
N ARG A 85 9.32 -1.61 8.11
CA ARG A 85 10.75 -1.43 8.35
C ARG A 85 11.06 -0.10 9.01
N LYS A 86 12.28 -0.01 9.51
CA LYS A 86 12.89 1.26 9.89
C LYS A 86 13.26 2.01 8.62
N TYR A 87 12.92 3.29 8.57
CA TYR A 87 13.42 4.19 7.53
C TYR A 87 14.87 4.53 7.83
N SER A 88 15.81 4.09 6.98
CA SER A 88 17.24 4.18 7.27
C SER A 88 17.74 5.63 7.25
N ARG A 89 18.36 6.06 8.35
CA ARG A 89 19.12 7.32 8.38
C ARG A 89 20.33 7.25 7.45
N PHE A 90 20.83 8.42 7.06
CA PHE A 90 21.99 8.59 6.18
C PHE A 90 21.82 8.09 4.74
N MET A 91 20.64 7.59 4.37
CA MET A 91 20.40 7.15 3.01
C MET A 91 20.62 8.31 2.01
N PRO A 92 21.12 8.01 0.80
CA PRO A 92 21.21 9.01 -0.25
C PRO A 92 19.84 9.61 -0.57
N GLN A 93 19.81 10.90 -0.93
CA GLN A 93 18.58 11.62 -1.25
C GLN A 93 18.15 11.29 -2.69
N LEU A 94 17.71 10.06 -2.90
CA LEU A 94 17.35 9.53 -4.21
C LEU A 94 15.83 9.62 -4.43
N PRO A 95 15.39 10.04 -5.63
CA PRO A 95 13.99 9.89 -6.02
C PRO A 95 13.61 8.41 -6.15
N ALA A 96 12.58 8.03 -5.41
CA ALA A 96 11.95 6.72 -5.45
C ALA A 96 10.61 6.80 -6.19
N ILE A 97 10.26 5.70 -6.85
CA ILE A 97 8.95 5.45 -7.45
C ILE A 97 8.68 3.95 -7.35
N HIS A 98 7.46 3.58 -6.99
CA HIS A 98 7.07 2.19 -6.83
C HIS A 98 5.63 1.95 -7.24
N ASP A 99 5.25 0.70 -7.48
CA ASP A 99 3.90 0.29 -7.89
C ASP A 99 3.03 -0.23 -6.72
N PHE A 100 3.48 -0.03 -5.48
CA PHE A 100 2.78 -0.39 -4.24
C PHE A 100 2.43 0.86 -3.40
N PHE A 101 1.69 0.68 -2.31
CA PHE A 101 1.40 1.77 -1.38
C PHE A 101 2.48 1.86 -0.32
N GLU A 102 2.86 3.09 0.05
CA GLU A 102 3.81 3.34 1.13
C GLU A 102 3.20 4.27 2.19
N MET A 103 3.47 3.96 3.45
CA MET A 103 3.25 4.87 4.57
C MET A 103 4.56 5.14 5.29
N ILE A 104 4.82 6.41 5.56
CA ILE A 104 5.94 6.86 6.37
C ILE A 104 5.40 7.43 7.66
N TYR A 105 5.72 6.81 8.79
CA TYR A 105 5.35 7.30 10.13
C TYR A 105 6.59 7.84 10.83
N VAL A 106 6.64 9.16 11.05
CA VAL A 106 7.69 9.81 11.84
C VAL A 106 7.40 9.62 13.34
N LEU A 107 8.26 8.87 14.00
CA LEU A 107 8.15 8.54 15.43
C LEU A 107 8.91 9.56 16.30
N GLU A 108 10.07 10.03 15.83
CA GLU A 108 10.89 11.04 16.53
C GLU A 108 11.50 12.05 15.55
N ASN A 109 11.55 13.31 16.01
CA ASN A 109 12.05 14.48 15.30
C ASN A 109 11.28 14.80 14.02
N GLU A 110 11.98 15.05 12.92
CA GLU A 110 11.36 15.47 11.67
C GLU A 110 12.13 14.91 10.46
N MET A 111 11.44 14.83 9.33
CA MET A 111 12.06 14.55 8.03
C MET A 111 11.43 15.43 6.96
N CYS A 112 12.08 15.52 5.80
CA CYS A 112 11.51 16.16 4.64
C CYS A 112 11.11 15.11 3.60
N LEU A 113 9.94 15.29 3.01
CA LEU A 113 9.45 14.50 1.89
C LEU A 113 9.24 15.45 0.72
N GLU A 114 9.95 15.21 -0.38
CA GLU A 114 9.78 15.97 -1.62
C GLU A 114 8.93 15.18 -2.61
N VAL A 115 7.84 15.76 -3.09
CA VAL A 115 6.92 15.16 -4.08
C VAL A 115 6.64 16.19 -5.16
N GLU A 116 6.90 15.84 -6.43
CA GLU A 116 6.73 16.76 -7.57
C GLU A 116 7.34 18.15 -7.33
N ASP A 117 8.63 18.19 -6.92
CA ASP A 117 9.41 19.39 -6.60
C ASP A 117 8.90 20.23 -5.40
N LYS A 118 7.87 19.77 -4.69
CA LYS A 118 7.38 20.39 -3.46
C LYS A 118 7.93 19.67 -2.24
N LYS A 119 8.62 20.43 -1.38
CA LYS A 119 9.13 19.95 -0.10
C LYS A 119 8.10 20.10 0.99
N MET A 120 7.90 19.03 1.75
CA MET A 120 6.99 18.96 2.89
C MET A 120 7.78 18.49 4.10
N THR A 121 7.60 19.14 5.25
CA THR A 121 8.21 18.70 6.52
C THR A 121 7.21 17.83 7.26
N LEU A 122 7.62 16.61 7.61
CA LEU A 122 6.89 15.68 8.47
C LEU A 122 7.52 15.72 9.86
N LYS A 123 6.70 15.93 10.89
CA LYS A 123 7.14 15.97 12.30
C LYS A 123 6.73 14.71 13.06
N SER A 124 7.26 14.49 14.26
CA SER A 124 6.82 13.42 15.16
C SER A 124 5.29 13.34 15.24
N GLY A 125 4.74 12.17 14.95
CA GLY A 125 3.29 11.97 14.87
C GLY A 125 2.72 12.05 13.46
N ASP A 126 3.45 12.57 12.48
CA ASP A 126 2.95 12.65 11.11
C ASP A 126 3.06 11.31 10.40
N ILE A 127 2.00 10.96 9.68
CA ILE A 127 1.93 9.79 8.81
C ILE A 127 1.70 10.28 7.38
N ALA A 128 2.68 10.12 6.50
CA ALA A 128 2.50 10.35 5.08
C ALA A 128 2.06 9.05 4.39
N PHE A 129 1.05 9.14 3.53
CA PHE A 129 0.55 8.06 2.71
C PHE A 129 0.82 8.37 1.24
N ILE A 130 1.58 7.50 0.58
CA ILE A 130 2.13 7.67 -0.75
C ILE A 130 1.53 6.59 -1.68
N PRO A 131 0.77 6.99 -2.71
CA PRO A 131 0.24 6.06 -3.70
C PRO A 131 1.32 5.46 -4.62
N PRO A 132 1.01 4.32 -5.28
CA PRO A 132 1.76 3.84 -6.43
C PRO A 132 2.00 4.93 -7.49
N ASP A 133 3.07 4.78 -8.25
CA ASP A 133 3.49 5.63 -9.38
C ASP A 133 3.76 7.11 -9.00
N THR A 134 3.89 7.39 -7.70
CA THR A 134 4.23 8.71 -7.15
C THR A 134 5.74 8.83 -7.02
N ILE A 135 6.34 9.78 -7.76
CA ILE A 135 7.76 10.10 -7.62
C ILE A 135 7.92 10.92 -6.35
N HIS A 136 8.70 10.42 -5.40
CA HIS A 136 8.94 11.08 -4.13
C HIS A 136 10.39 10.87 -3.70
N LYS A 137 10.92 11.82 -2.92
CA LYS A 137 12.29 11.78 -2.42
C LYS A 137 12.28 12.02 -0.91
N PRO A 138 12.50 10.98 -0.09
CA PRO A 138 12.63 11.11 1.35
C PRO A 138 13.99 11.74 1.70
N ILE A 139 14.00 12.59 2.72
CA ILE A 139 15.20 13.22 3.26
C ILE A 139 15.13 13.05 4.78
N VAL A 140 15.86 12.07 5.29
CA VAL A 140 15.84 11.65 6.70
C VAL A 140 16.99 12.33 7.43
N MET A 141 16.73 13.00 8.55
CA MET A 141 17.77 13.62 9.37
C MET A 141 18.47 12.58 10.25
N GLU A 142 19.68 12.89 10.70
CA GLU A 142 20.51 11.94 11.47
C GLU A 142 19.87 11.52 12.81
N ASN A 143 19.02 12.36 13.38
CA ASN A 143 18.30 12.09 14.62
C ASN A 143 16.85 11.62 14.39
N THR A 144 16.39 11.50 13.14
CA THR A 144 15.01 11.08 12.85
C THR A 144 14.84 9.60 13.08
N ILE A 145 13.76 9.23 13.77
CA ILE A 145 13.27 7.85 13.80
C ILE A 145 11.96 7.80 13.02
N ALA A 146 11.95 7.04 11.94
CA ALA A 146 10.76 6.85 11.11
C ALA A 146 10.57 5.36 10.76
N MET A 147 9.32 4.99 10.54
CA MET A 147 8.90 3.67 10.10
C MET A 147 8.32 3.76 8.69
N GLN A 148 8.68 2.80 7.86
CA GLN A 148 8.13 2.59 6.53
C GLN A 148 7.17 1.39 6.58
N ILE A 149 5.97 1.52 6.03
CA ILE A 149 5.01 0.42 5.86
C ILE A 149 4.68 0.35 4.37
N MET A 150 4.99 -0.77 3.74
CA MET A 150 4.76 -0.99 2.30
C MET A 150 3.67 -2.04 2.14
N ILE A 151 2.69 -1.76 1.28
CA ILE A 151 1.48 -2.56 1.12
C ILE A 151 1.24 -2.83 -0.35
N ARG A 152 1.10 -4.12 -0.70
CA ARG A 152 0.72 -4.52 -2.07
C ARG A 152 -0.56 -3.82 -2.51
N LYS A 153 -0.65 -3.46 -3.79
CA LYS A 153 -1.84 -2.80 -4.34
C LYS A 153 -3.09 -3.65 -4.15
N SER A 154 -2.97 -4.96 -4.38
CA SER A 154 -4.06 -5.92 -4.22
C SER A 154 -4.55 -6.06 -2.78
N THR A 155 -3.63 -6.03 -1.80
CA THR A 155 -3.96 -6.05 -0.37
C THR A 155 -4.67 -4.77 0.04
N PHE A 156 -4.11 -3.61 -0.32
CA PHE A 156 -4.72 -2.32 -0.03
C PHE A 156 -6.13 -2.23 -0.61
N GLN A 157 -6.30 -2.63 -1.88
CA GLN A 157 -7.59 -2.64 -2.56
C GLN A 157 -8.64 -3.48 -1.80
N LYS A 158 -8.29 -4.71 -1.38
CA LYS A 158 -9.20 -5.58 -0.60
C LYS A 158 -9.63 -4.94 0.71
N VAL A 159 -8.69 -4.39 1.47
CA VAL A 159 -8.98 -3.73 2.76
C VAL A 159 -9.85 -2.49 2.53
N PHE A 160 -9.46 -1.66 1.56
CA PHE A 160 -10.15 -0.43 1.26
C PHE A 160 -11.58 -0.65 0.78
N PHE A 161 -11.83 -1.65 -0.07
CA PHE A 161 -13.18 -1.98 -0.52
C PHE A 161 -14.13 -2.21 0.65
N LYS A 162 -13.72 -2.95 1.68
CA LYS A 162 -14.58 -3.18 2.86
C LYS A 162 -14.99 -1.88 3.57
N MET A 163 -14.17 -0.83 3.45
CA MET A 163 -14.33 0.44 4.16
C MET A 163 -15.05 1.55 3.35
N LEU A 164 -15.41 1.30 2.07
CA LEU A 164 -15.95 2.31 1.14
C LEU A 164 -17.33 2.90 1.47
N LYS A 165 -17.93 2.56 2.62
CA LYS A 165 -19.32 2.90 2.96
C LYS A 165 -19.57 4.38 3.32
N GLY A 166 -18.59 5.27 3.20
CA GLY A 166 -18.71 6.67 3.60
C GLY A 166 -18.22 7.67 2.56
N ASN A 167 -18.94 8.78 2.42
CA ASN A 167 -18.50 9.96 1.64
C ASN A 167 -17.57 10.81 2.51
N ASN A 168 -16.32 10.37 2.69
CA ASN A 168 -15.31 11.11 3.41
C ASN A 168 -14.05 11.34 2.55
N VAL A 169 -13.28 12.37 2.92
CA VAL A 169 -12.08 12.82 2.19
C VAL A 169 -11.03 11.73 2.03
N ILE A 170 -10.97 10.78 2.97
CA ILE A 170 -10.00 9.69 2.95
C ILE A 170 -10.44 8.62 1.93
N SER A 171 -11.72 8.28 1.88
CA SER A 171 -12.28 7.41 0.85
C SER A 171 -12.08 8.00 -0.55
N GLU A 172 -12.28 9.31 -0.69
CA GLU A 172 -12.02 10.04 -1.93
C GLU A 172 -10.54 9.97 -2.34
N PHE A 173 -9.63 10.25 -1.40
CA PHE A 173 -8.19 10.15 -1.63
C PHE A 173 -7.79 8.74 -2.09
N PHE A 174 -8.23 7.70 -1.39
CA PHE A 174 -7.88 6.31 -1.72
C PHE A 174 -8.49 5.82 -3.04
N LEU A 175 -9.69 6.27 -3.39
CA LEU A 175 -10.27 6.01 -4.72
C LEU A 175 -9.44 6.65 -5.83
N ASN A 176 -9.01 7.88 -5.64
CA ASN A 176 -8.12 8.54 -6.58
C ASN A 176 -6.80 7.78 -6.69
N ALA A 177 -6.19 7.41 -5.56
CA ALA A 177 -4.92 6.69 -5.50
C ALA A 177 -4.97 5.30 -6.15
N LEU A 178 -6.10 4.59 -6.04
CA LEU A 178 -6.26 3.25 -6.61
C LEU A 178 -6.55 3.27 -8.12
N TYR A 179 -7.39 4.22 -8.56
CA TYR A 179 -8.04 4.14 -9.88
C TYR A 179 -7.73 5.31 -10.83
N ILE A 180 -7.35 6.48 -10.32
CA ILE A 180 -7.12 7.67 -11.16
C ILE A 180 -5.63 7.85 -11.44
N LYS A 181 -5.22 7.54 -12.67
CA LYS A 181 -3.81 7.62 -13.13
C LYS A 181 -3.18 9.02 -13.06
N GLU A 182 -3.98 10.08 -13.04
CA GLU A 182 -3.50 11.47 -13.18
C GLU A 182 -3.27 12.18 -11.84
N ASN A 183 -3.62 11.56 -10.70
CA ASN A 183 -3.59 12.22 -9.39
C ASN A 183 -2.53 11.57 -8.48
N LYS A 184 -1.31 12.12 -8.47
CA LYS A 184 -0.17 11.66 -7.68
C LYS A 184 -0.09 12.30 -6.29
N ASN A 185 -1.25 12.64 -5.73
CA ASN A 185 -1.30 13.34 -4.46
C ASN A 185 -0.92 12.40 -3.33
N ILE A 186 -0.19 12.92 -2.36
CA ILE A 186 0.02 12.26 -1.07
C ILE A 186 -0.97 12.78 -0.05
N LEU A 187 -1.25 11.98 0.97
CA LEU A 187 -2.08 12.37 2.11
C LEU A 187 -1.23 12.35 3.37
N ILE A 188 -1.21 13.45 4.12
CA ILE A 188 -0.50 13.51 5.40
C ILE A 188 -1.53 13.60 6.51
N PHE A 189 -1.42 12.70 7.48
CA PHE A 189 -2.16 12.72 8.73
C PHE A 189 -1.29 13.30 9.83
N HIS A 190 -1.75 14.38 10.46
CA HIS A 190 -1.14 14.94 11.65
C HIS A 190 -1.71 14.22 12.88
N SER A 191 -1.20 13.02 13.16
CA SER A 191 -1.75 12.18 14.24
C SER A 191 -1.39 12.66 15.64
N HIS A 192 -0.38 13.53 15.75
CA HIS A 192 0.17 14.01 17.01
C HIS A 192 0.53 12.89 17.99
N LEU A 193 1.02 11.76 17.45
CA LEU A 193 1.33 10.54 18.20
C LEU A 193 0.12 9.98 18.96
N ASP A 194 -1.05 9.93 18.30
CA ASP A 194 -2.20 9.22 18.83
C ASP A 194 -1.80 7.83 19.32
N LYS A 195 -2.12 7.54 20.59
CA LYS A 195 -1.63 6.35 21.28
C LYS A 195 -2.05 5.06 20.57
N HIS A 196 -3.26 5.02 20.00
CA HIS A 196 -3.77 3.84 19.32
C HIS A 196 -3.06 3.61 17.99
N LEU A 197 -2.79 4.68 17.23
CA LEU A 197 -1.99 4.60 16.01
C LEU A 197 -0.55 4.17 16.29
N LEU A 198 0.08 4.74 17.33
CA LEU A 198 1.42 4.35 17.76
C LEU A 198 1.47 2.88 18.19
N ASP A 199 0.59 2.45 19.09
CA ASP A 199 0.55 1.06 19.57
C ASP A 199 0.34 0.06 18.43
N CYS A 200 -0.56 0.38 17.49
CA CYS A 200 -0.83 -0.45 16.32
C CYS A 200 0.38 -0.55 15.38
N SER A 201 1.06 0.59 15.14
CA SER A 201 2.25 0.64 14.28
C SER A 201 3.44 -0.10 14.88
N LEU A 202 3.65 0.00 16.21
CA LEU A 202 4.70 -0.75 16.90
C LEU A 202 4.40 -2.26 16.90
N GLN A 203 3.12 -2.67 17.01
CA GLN A 203 2.75 -4.08 16.87
C GLN A 203 3.01 -4.58 15.44
N LEU A 204 2.68 -3.80 14.40
CA LEU A 204 3.00 -4.11 13.00
C LEU A 204 4.49 -4.38 12.81
N PHE A 205 5.35 -3.51 13.37
CA PHE A 205 6.80 -3.69 13.35
C PHE A 205 7.23 -4.98 14.06
N THR A 206 6.65 -5.25 15.23
CA THR A 206 6.96 -6.42 16.06
C THR A 206 6.66 -7.73 15.33
N GLU A 207 5.48 -7.84 14.72
CA GLU A 207 5.09 -9.01 13.93
C GLU A 207 6.00 -9.22 12.71
N ASN A 208 6.35 -8.13 12.01
CA ASN A 208 7.24 -8.18 10.87
C ASN A 208 8.67 -8.63 11.25
N TYR A 209 9.16 -8.20 12.41
CA TYR A 209 10.49 -8.55 12.91
C TYR A 209 10.58 -10.03 13.31
N ASN A 210 9.63 -10.46 14.14
CA ASN A 210 9.61 -11.80 14.73
C ASN A 210 9.26 -12.88 13.69
N ARG A 211 8.32 -12.60 12.78
CA ARG A 211 7.84 -13.53 11.74
C ARG A 211 7.39 -14.89 12.28
N PHE A 212 6.66 -14.87 13.40
CA PHE A 212 6.01 -16.08 13.92
C PHE A 212 5.00 -16.65 12.90
N PRO A 213 4.59 -17.93 13.02
CA PRO A 213 3.54 -18.48 12.17
C PRO A 213 2.32 -17.55 12.08
N SER A 214 1.81 -17.35 10.88
CA SER A 214 0.68 -16.46 10.59
C SER A 214 0.92 -14.95 10.77
N TYR A 215 2.16 -14.47 10.93
CA TYR A 215 2.45 -13.04 11.10
C TYR A 215 1.87 -12.15 9.98
N GLN A 216 1.84 -12.59 8.71
CA GLN A 216 1.24 -11.83 7.62
C GLN A 216 -0.28 -11.65 7.78
N LEU A 217 -0.99 -12.67 8.28
CA LEU A 217 -2.42 -12.55 8.58
C LEU A 217 -2.64 -11.55 9.72
N ILE A 218 -1.81 -11.60 10.77
CA ILE A 218 -1.87 -10.65 11.87
C ILE A 218 -1.57 -9.23 11.37
N MET A 219 -0.53 -9.05 10.54
CA MET A 219 -0.17 -7.76 9.95
C MET A 219 -1.27 -7.21 9.07
N ASN A 220 -1.92 -8.03 8.23
CA ASN A 220 -3.07 -7.62 7.44
C ASN A 220 -4.20 -7.10 8.35
N ASN A 221 -4.56 -7.82 9.41
CA ASN A 221 -5.61 -7.39 10.35
C ASN A 221 -5.22 -6.12 11.13
N LEU A 222 -3.96 -6.01 11.57
CA LEU A 222 -3.45 -4.80 12.22
C LEU A 222 -3.48 -3.60 11.27
N PHE A 223 -3.17 -3.80 9.99
CA PHE A 223 -3.27 -2.77 8.98
C PHE A 223 -4.73 -2.35 8.71
N GLU A 224 -5.68 -3.30 8.68
CA GLU A 224 -7.11 -2.96 8.64
C GLU A 224 -7.49 -2.06 9.83
N ILE A 225 -7.03 -2.39 11.04
CA ILE A 225 -7.23 -1.57 12.24
C ILE A 225 -6.58 -0.20 12.09
N LEU A 226 -5.32 -0.13 11.65
CA LEU A 226 -4.58 1.12 11.44
C LEU A 226 -5.33 2.05 10.50
N LEU A 227 -5.83 1.54 9.37
CA LEU A 227 -6.63 2.32 8.43
C LEU A 227 -7.96 2.76 9.04
N CYS A 228 -8.63 1.91 9.81
CA CYS A 228 -9.85 2.29 10.52
C CYS A 228 -9.62 3.40 11.56
N LEU A 229 -8.45 3.42 12.21
CA LEU A 229 -8.05 4.50 13.11
C LEU A 229 -7.79 5.80 12.34
N LEU A 230 -7.10 5.74 11.21
CA LEU A 230 -6.87 6.90 10.33
C LEU A 230 -8.17 7.49 9.79
N LEU A 231 -9.17 6.65 9.49
CA LEU A 231 -10.51 7.09 9.05
C LEU A 231 -11.28 7.92 10.08
N ARG A 232 -10.85 7.94 11.35
CA ARG A 232 -11.47 8.77 12.40
C ARG A 232 -11.00 10.23 12.35
N PHE A 233 -9.92 10.50 11.63
CA PHE A 233 -9.34 11.85 11.56
C PHE A 233 -10.21 12.77 10.70
N LYS A 234 -10.45 13.97 11.21
CA LYS A 234 -11.16 15.03 10.47
C LYS A 234 -10.23 15.67 9.43
N PRO A 235 -10.78 16.26 8.35
CA PRO A 235 -9.99 16.99 7.35
C PRO A 235 -9.04 18.05 7.92
N SER A 236 -9.38 18.68 9.05
CA SER A 236 -8.51 19.65 9.74
C SER A 236 -7.20 19.08 10.26
N HIS A 237 -7.11 17.76 10.46
CA HIS A 237 -5.89 17.07 10.88
C HIS A 237 -5.14 16.46 9.69
N MET A 238 -5.56 16.78 8.47
CA MET A 238 -4.97 16.24 7.26
C MET A 238 -4.45 17.37 6.40
N ASN A 239 -3.22 17.22 5.91
CA ASN A 239 -2.74 18.05 4.83
C ASN A 239 -3.12 17.37 3.51
N VAL A 240 -4.19 17.89 2.91
CA VAL A 240 -4.74 17.41 1.64
C VAL A 240 -4.33 18.35 0.51
N ASN A 241 -3.33 19.25 0.71
CA ASN A 241 -3.02 20.42 -0.14
C ASN A 241 -2.69 20.13 -1.62
N GLN A 242 -2.84 18.90 -2.11
CA GLN A 242 -2.72 18.58 -3.52
C GLN A 242 -3.91 17.83 -4.10
N VAL A 243 -4.92 17.40 -3.33
CA VAL A 243 -6.19 16.98 -3.93
C VAL A 243 -6.83 18.22 -4.55
N LYS A 244 -6.47 18.49 -5.81
CA LYS A 244 -7.23 19.37 -6.68
C LYS A 244 -8.68 19.00 -6.42
N GLN A 245 -9.46 20.02 -6.08
CA GLN A 245 -10.83 19.98 -5.57
C GLN A 245 -11.84 19.51 -6.64
N TYR A 246 -11.49 18.43 -7.31
CA TYR A 246 -12.17 17.77 -8.40
C TYR A 246 -11.77 16.29 -8.35
N SER A 247 -11.93 15.62 -7.20
CA SER A 247 -12.32 14.23 -7.34
C SER A 247 -13.63 14.25 -8.11
N ASP A 248 -13.76 13.31 -9.03
CA ASP A 248 -15.02 13.16 -9.71
C ASP A 248 -15.96 12.45 -8.74
N ILE A 249 -16.57 13.18 -7.79
CA ILE A 249 -17.45 12.59 -6.75
C ILE A 249 -18.43 11.59 -7.35
N ARG A 250 -18.88 11.88 -8.57
CA ARG A 250 -19.69 10.98 -9.39
C ARG A 250 -19.05 9.60 -9.64
N ILE A 251 -17.76 9.49 -9.96
CA ILE A 251 -17.10 8.19 -10.14
C ILE A 251 -17.02 7.40 -8.83
N ILE A 252 -16.90 8.10 -7.71
CA ILE A 252 -16.86 7.52 -6.36
C ILE A 252 -18.23 6.92 -6.02
N GLU A 253 -19.29 7.71 -6.20
CA GLU A 253 -20.68 7.26 -6.03
C GLU A 253 -20.99 6.06 -6.94
N MET A 254 -20.51 6.10 -8.19
CA MET A 254 -20.64 5.00 -9.14
C MET A 254 -19.95 3.72 -8.64
N LEU A 255 -18.73 3.81 -8.12
CA LEU A 255 -18.01 2.66 -7.56
C LEU A 255 -18.69 2.08 -6.32
N GLN A 256 -19.15 2.95 -5.41
CA GLN A 256 -19.93 2.53 -4.23
C GLN A 256 -21.23 1.83 -4.65
N TYR A 257 -21.93 2.37 -5.65
CA TYR A 257 -23.16 1.77 -6.18
C TYR A 257 -22.91 0.40 -6.81
N ILE A 258 -21.85 0.26 -7.63
CA ILE A 258 -21.45 -1.05 -8.17
C ILE A 258 -21.18 -2.03 -7.02
N GLN A 259 -20.48 -1.61 -5.97
CA GLN A 259 -20.13 -2.47 -4.84
C GLN A 259 -21.37 -2.96 -4.07
N GLN A 260 -22.34 -2.09 -3.84
CA GLN A 260 -23.58 -2.40 -3.14
C GLN A 260 -24.47 -3.34 -3.96
N CYS A 261 -24.55 -3.12 -5.28
CA CYS A 261 -25.49 -3.82 -6.15
C CYS A 261 -24.83 -4.84 -7.09
N CYS A 262 -23.57 -5.21 -6.85
CA CYS A 262 -22.74 -5.96 -7.81
C CYS A 262 -23.38 -7.26 -8.31
N GLU A 263 -24.23 -7.89 -7.50
CA GLU A 263 -24.87 -9.19 -7.74
C GLU A 263 -25.83 -9.17 -8.94
N HIS A 264 -26.48 -8.05 -9.20
CA HIS A 264 -27.52 -7.94 -10.23
C HIS A 264 -27.33 -6.76 -11.19
N ILE A 265 -26.67 -5.69 -10.73
CA ILE A 265 -26.55 -4.45 -11.49
C ILE A 265 -25.98 -4.64 -12.89
N THR A 266 -26.66 -4.06 -13.87
CA THR A 266 -26.24 -3.91 -15.26
C THR A 266 -25.80 -2.47 -15.54
N ILE A 267 -25.01 -2.27 -16.61
CA ILE A 267 -24.65 -0.92 -17.06
C ILE A 267 -25.89 -0.09 -17.44
N GLN A 268 -26.98 -0.75 -17.86
CA GLN A 268 -28.24 -0.11 -18.21
C GLN A 268 -28.93 0.46 -16.98
N GLU A 269 -29.09 -0.35 -15.92
CA GLU A 269 -29.69 0.10 -14.66
C GLU A 269 -28.85 1.22 -14.04
N MET A 270 -27.53 1.09 -14.07
CA MET A 270 -26.63 2.13 -13.59
C MET A 270 -26.73 3.43 -14.42
N ALA A 271 -26.91 3.33 -15.74
CA ALA A 271 -27.10 4.50 -16.59
C ALA A 271 -28.40 5.24 -16.25
N VAL A 272 -29.47 4.51 -15.94
CA VAL A 272 -30.74 5.08 -15.46
C VAL A 272 -30.54 5.77 -14.11
N GLU A 273 -29.93 5.09 -13.14
CA GLU A 273 -29.68 5.64 -11.79
C GLU A 273 -28.93 6.97 -11.82
N PHE A 274 -27.88 7.06 -12.64
CA PHE A 274 -27.05 8.26 -12.73
C PHE A 274 -27.55 9.28 -13.77
N ASN A 275 -28.71 9.06 -14.40
CA ASN A 275 -29.27 9.91 -15.46
C ASN A 275 -28.30 10.14 -16.64
N LEU A 276 -27.65 9.08 -17.10
CA LEU A 276 -26.67 9.10 -18.19
C LEU A 276 -27.06 8.13 -19.30
N SER A 277 -26.51 8.31 -20.50
CA SER A 277 -26.58 7.28 -21.53
C SER A 277 -25.60 6.14 -21.22
N GLN A 278 -25.95 4.91 -21.57
CA GLN A 278 -25.06 3.75 -21.38
C GLN A 278 -23.69 3.97 -22.05
N SER A 279 -23.67 4.50 -23.27
CA SER A 279 -22.43 4.77 -24.01
C SER A 279 -21.54 5.79 -23.30
N TYR A 280 -22.14 6.87 -22.77
CA TYR A 280 -21.41 7.85 -22.00
C TYR A 280 -20.86 7.24 -20.72
N LEU A 281 -21.70 6.53 -19.95
CA LEU A 281 -21.32 5.90 -18.69
C LEU A 281 -20.17 4.89 -18.88
N SER A 282 -20.25 4.01 -19.88
CA SER A 282 -19.18 3.04 -20.16
C SER A 282 -17.86 3.73 -20.50
N LYS A 283 -17.88 4.73 -21.39
CA LYS A 283 -16.66 5.49 -21.76
C LYS A 283 -16.11 6.26 -20.57
N TYR A 284 -16.99 6.82 -19.75
CA TYR A 284 -16.64 7.61 -18.59
C TYR A 284 -15.95 6.73 -17.53
N ILE A 285 -16.52 5.58 -17.17
CA ILE A 285 -15.93 4.59 -16.26
C ILE A 285 -14.58 4.11 -16.79
N ALA A 286 -14.52 3.66 -18.06
CA ALA A 286 -13.30 3.15 -18.67
C ALA A 286 -12.17 4.19 -18.69
N ARG A 287 -12.50 5.45 -19.02
CA ARG A 287 -11.55 6.55 -19.03
C ARG A 287 -11.04 6.90 -17.63
N LYS A 288 -11.94 6.94 -16.63
CA LYS A 288 -11.60 7.39 -15.27
C LYS A 288 -10.87 6.32 -14.46
N LEU A 289 -11.22 5.06 -14.64
CA LEU A 289 -10.73 3.95 -13.80
C LEU A 289 -9.77 3.01 -14.51
N GLY A 290 -9.58 3.20 -15.83
CA GLY A 290 -8.77 2.31 -16.67
C GLY A 290 -9.35 0.90 -16.86
N LYS A 291 -10.56 0.64 -16.35
CA LYS A 291 -11.27 -0.64 -16.41
C LYS A 291 -12.71 -0.40 -16.82
N SER A 292 -13.30 -1.34 -17.54
CA SER A 292 -14.72 -1.35 -17.86
C SER A 292 -15.59 -1.65 -16.64
N PHE A 293 -16.85 -1.26 -16.69
CA PHE A 293 -17.86 -1.63 -15.68
C PHE A 293 -17.90 -3.14 -15.42
N SER A 294 -17.84 -3.95 -16.49
CA SER A 294 -17.90 -5.40 -16.38
C SER A 294 -16.69 -5.98 -15.65
N GLU A 295 -15.49 -5.44 -15.89
CA GLU A 295 -14.27 -5.84 -15.19
C GLU A 295 -14.33 -5.47 -13.71
N ILE A 296 -14.74 -4.24 -13.39
CA ILE A 296 -14.89 -3.78 -11.99
C ILE A 296 -15.93 -4.64 -11.25
N ARG A 297 -17.09 -4.89 -11.86
CA ARG A 297 -18.13 -5.74 -11.28
C ARG A 297 -17.63 -7.18 -11.09
N GLN A 298 -16.87 -7.71 -12.03
CA GLN A 298 -16.27 -9.06 -11.91
C GLN A 298 -15.31 -9.13 -10.73
N GLU A 299 -14.41 -8.16 -10.57
CA GLU A 299 -13.45 -8.08 -9.46
C GLU A 299 -14.16 -8.09 -8.11
N ILE A 300 -15.17 -7.21 -7.94
CA ILE A 300 -15.94 -7.13 -6.69
C ILE A 300 -16.66 -8.45 -6.37
N ARG A 301 -17.27 -9.09 -7.38
CA ARG A 301 -17.95 -10.39 -7.18
C ARG A 301 -16.99 -11.50 -6.76
N LEU A 302 -15.81 -11.52 -7.37
CA LEU A 302 -14.78 -12.51 -7.08
C LEU A 302 -14.18 -12.31 -5.68
N GLU A 303 -13.98 -11.06 -5.25
CA GLU A 303 -13.56 -10.74 -3.88
C GLU A 303 -14.59 -11.18 -2.84
N LYS A 304 -15.89 -10.86 -3.05
CA LYS A 304 -16.97 -11.37 -2.19
C LYS A 304 -17.00 -12.90 -2.13
N ALA A 305 -16.74 -13.57 -3.26
CA ALA A 305 -16.70 -15.02 -3.29
C ALA A 305 -15.54 -15.57 -2.45
N CYS A 306 -14.36 -14.93 -2.48
CA CYS A 306 -13.24 -15.29 -1.60
C CYS A 306 -13.61 -15.20 -0.12
N GLU A 307 -14.29 -14.11 0.29
CA GLU A 307 -14.76 -13.94 1.67
C GLU A 307 -15.75 -15.04 2.08
N MET A 308 -16.71 -15.39 1.21
CA MET A 308 -17.65 -16.47 1.47
C MET A 308 -16.99 -17.85 1.51
N LEU A 309 -15.98 -18.09 0.66
CA LEU A 309 -15.25 -19.35 0.59
C LEU A 309 -14.46 -19.64 1.88
N THR A 310 -13.84 -18.61 2.47
CA THR A 310 -13.07 -18.73 3.72
C THR A 310 -13.95 -18.62 4.95
N GLY A 311 -14.96 -17.74 4.93
CA GLY A 311 -15.86 -17.49 6.05
C GLY A 311 -17.01 -18.49 6.23
N SER A 312 -17.30 -19.36 5.25
CA SER A 312 -18.47 -20.25 5.31
C SER A 312 -18.24 -21.63 4.69
N ASN A 313 -19.08 -22.60 5.07
CA ASN A 313 -19.12 -23.95 4.48
C ASN A 313 -20.07 -24.03 3.27
N SER A 314 -20.57 -22.91 2.78
CA SER A 314 -21.54 -22.87 1.66
C SER A 314 -20.97 -23.57 0.42
N GLN A 315 -21.82 -24.30 -0.31
CA GLN A 315 -21.37 -24.97 -1.53
C GLN A 315 -21.00 -23.94 -2.62
N VAL A 316 -20.10 -24.32 -3.53
CA VAL A 316 -19.50 -23.41 -4.52
C VAL A 316 -20.56 -22.84 -5.48
N ASP A 317 -21.58 -23.62 -5.81
CA ASP A 317 -22.76 -23.21 -6.58
C ASP A 317 -23.61 -22.16 -5.85
N HIS A 318 -23.86 -22.34 -4.55
CA HIS A 318 -24.56 -21.34 -3.73
C HIS A 318 -23.76 -20.04 -3.63
N ILE A 319 -22.43 -20.12 -3.47
CA ILE A 319 -21.56 -18.94 -3.48
C ILE A 319 -21.60 -18.25 -4.84
N ALA A 320 -21.52 -19.01 -5.93
CA ALA A 320 -21.60 -18.46 -7.29
C ALA A 320 -22.91 -17.70 -7.51
N ALA A 321 -24.04 -18.30 -7.12
CA ALA A 321 -25.35 -17.67 -7.19
C ALA A 321 -25.44 -16.41 -6.32
N ALA A 322 -24.96 -16.48 -5.08
CA ALA A 322 -24.99 -15.38 -4.13
C ALA A 322 -24.18 -14.16 -4.60
N VAL A 323 -23.05 -14.36 -5.29
CA VAL A 323 -22.28 -13.25 -5.86
C VAL A 323 -22.75 -12.86 -7.27
N GLY A 324 -23.85 -13.44 -7.76
CA GLY A 324 -24.53 -13.02 -9.00
C GLY A 324 -24.13 -13.77 -10.28
N TYR A 325 -23.52 -14.95 -10.19
CA TYR A 325 -23.29 -15.83 -11.34
C TYR A 325 -24.36 -16.93 -11.43
N GLN A 326 -25.10 -16.94 -12.54
CA GLN A 326 -26.10 -17.98 -12.81
C GLN A 326 -25.47 -19.32 -13.22
N ASN A 327 -24.29 -19.28 -13.86
CA ASN A 327 -23.58 -20.46 -14.31
C ASN A 327 -22.32 -20.68 -13.43
N VAL A 328 -22.33 -21.77 -12.67
CA VAL A 328 -21.24 -22.14 -11.76
C VAL A 328 -19.93 -22.48 -12.50
N GLU A 329 -19.99 -23.10 -13.68
CA GLU A 329 -18.80 -23.42 -14.47
C GLU A 329 -18.10 -22.15 -14.97
N HIS A 330 -18.90 -21.17 -15.40
CA HIS A 330 -18.41 -19.85 -15.77
C HIS A 330 -17.72 -19.16 -14.60
N PHE A 331 -18.35 -19.19 -13.41
CA PHE A 331 -17.75 -18.68 -12.19
C PHE A 331 -16.43 -19.38 -11.86
N ILE A 332 -16.38 -20.72 -11.85
CA ILE A 332 -15.17 -21.49 -11.55
C ILE A 332 -14.04 -21.15 -12.54
N ARG A 333 -14.36 -21.01 -13.84
CA ARG A 333 -13.38 -20.65 -14.86
C ARG A 333 -12.82 -19.24 -14.64
N LEU A 334 -13.68 -18.27 -14.34
CA LEU A 334 -13.24 -16.91 -14.02
C LEU A 334 -12.41 -16.88 -12.73
N PHE A 335 -12.86 -17.57 -11.68
CA PHE A 335 -12.16 -17.64 -10.41
C PHE A 335 -10.76 -18.23 -10.59
N LYS A 336 -10.65 -19.36 -11.31
CA LYS A 336 -9.36 -19.99 -11.62
C LYS A 336 -8.46 -19.11 -12.48
N LYS A 337 -9.02 -18.33 -13.41
CA LYS A 337 -8.26 -17.36 -14.21
C LYS A 337 -7.65 -16.25 -13.35
N ASN A 338 -8.39 -15.75 -12.36
CA ASN A 338 -7.97 -14.62 -11.53
C ASN A 338 -7.09 -15.01 -10.34
N TYR A 339 -7.32 -16.18 -9.73
CA TYR A 339 -6.60 -16.63 -8.52
C TYR A 339 -5.69 -17.84 -8.73
N HIS A 340 -5.60 -18.36 -9.96
CA HIS A 340 -4.82 -19.56 -10.31
C HIS A 340 -5.19 -20.84 -9.55
N LEU A 341 -6.28 -20.82 -8.77
CA LEU A 341 -6.83 -21.92 -7.99
C LEU A 341 -8.32 -22.08 -8.28
N THR A 342 -8.85 -23.30 -8.21
CA THR A 342 -10.31 -23.46 -8.17
C THR A 342 -10.88 -22.92 -6.86
N PRO A 343 -12.17 -22.53 -6.79
CA PRO A 343 -12.79 -22.10 -5.53
C PRO A 343 -12.59 -23.10 -4.38
N HIS A 344 -12.66 -24.40 -4.68
CA HIS A 344 -12.42 -25.46 -3.70
C HIS A 344 -10.96 -25.49 -3.21
N GLN A 345 -9.99 -25.42 -4.13
CA GLN A 345 -8.57 -25.35 -3.77
C GLN A 345 -8.26 -24.09 -2.95
N TYR A 346 -8.85 -22.96 -3.33
CA TYR A 346 -8.70 -21.70 -2.60
C TYR A 346 -9.21 -21.82 -1.16
N ARG A 347 -10.38 -22.44 -0.96
CA ARG A 347 -10.93 -22.70 0.38
C ARG A 347 -9.97 -23.54 1.22
N LEU A 348 -9.44 -24.63 0.68
CA LEU A 348 -8.53 -25.53 1.41
C LEU A 348 -7.20 -24.87 1.77
N LYS A 349 -6.73 -23.94 0.95
CA LYS A 349 -5.45 -23.24 1.18
C LYS A 349 -5.56 -22.11 2.20
N ASN A 350 -6.72 -21.44 2.25
CA ASN A 350 -6.92 -20.19 3.02
C ASN A 350 -7.80 -20.37 4.26
N ARG A 351 -8.04 -21.61 4.69
CA ARG A 351 -8.60 -21.98 5.98
C ARG A 351 -7.60 -22.85 6.72
#